data_AF-A0A0Q9WZM5-F1
#
_entry.id   AF-A0A0Q9WZM5-F1
#
_cell.length_a   1.000
_cell.length_b   1.000
_cell.length_c   1.000
_cell.angle_alpha   90.00
_cell.angle_beta   90.00
_cell.angle_gamma   90.00
#
_symmetry.space_group_name_H-M   'P 1'
#
loop_
_entity.id
_entity.type
_entity.pdbx_description
1 polymer ?
#
loop_
_entity_poly.entity_id
_entity_poly.type
_entity_poly.pdbx_seq_one_letter_code
_entity_poly.pdbx_strand_id
1 'polypeptide(L)'
;MEQEQQQRRDKNKPERNITVASMELNYSEALVRRFSLESLPTILHVKDGEFRQLPVSYKVKEIKDVILSDCWMKTKTLPFWKHPNGWFIHALILYIKLIDEVYESQYLSIEYDQAAWLVRICLMLIATMQQKQKQQQQQQEQRRRHRQRQ
;
A
#
# COMPACT_ATOMS: atom_id res chain seq x y z
N MET A 1 -30.43 17.09 -34.37
CA MET A 1 -29.20 16.57 -35.02
C MET A 1 -28.09 16.22 -34.02
N GLU A 2 -27.71 17.07 -33.06
CA GLU A 2 -26.67 16.72 -32.05
C GLU A 2 -27.07 15.53 -31.15
N GLN A 3 -28.34 15.45 -30.73
CA GLN A 3 -28.81 14.37 -29.85
C GLN A 3 -28.78 12.98 -30.53
N GLU A 4 -29.04 12.91 -31.84
CA GLU A 4 -28.96 11.65 -32.60
C GLU A 4 -27.52 11.21 -32.85
N GLN A 5 -26.60 12.16 -33.07
CA GLN A 5 -25.18 11.84 -33.21
C GLN A 5 -24.59 11.33 -31.89
N GLN A 6 -25.02 11.90 -30.76
CA GLN A 6 -24.64 11.42 -29.43
C GLN A 6 -25.16 10.00 -29.16
N GLN A 7 -26.42 9.73 -29.52
CA GLN A 7 -27.04 8.40 -29.39
C GLN A 7 -26.39 7.34 -30.27
N ARG A 8 -25.96 7.70 -31.50
CA ARG A 8 -25.21 6.79 -32.38
C ARG A 8 -23.80 6.51 -31.85
N ARG A 9 -23.19 7.47 -31.16
CA ARG A 9 -21.86 7.31 -30.54
C ARG A 9 -21.89 6.37 -29.33
N ASP A 10 -22.96 6.39 -28.54
CA ASP A 10 -23.13 5.49 -27.40
C ASP A 10 -23.39 4.03 -27.80
N LYS A 11 -24.06 3.77 -28.95
CA LYS A 11 -24.36 2.40 -29.42
C LYS A 11 -23.16 1.59 -29.90
N ASN A 12 -22.05 2.23 -30.26
CA ASN A 12 -20.83 1.58 -30.75
C ASN A 12 -19.71 1.53 -29.72
N LYS A 13 -19.99 1.87 -28.45
CA LYS A 13 -18.99 1.87 -27.40
C LYS A 13 -18.78 0.43 -26.93
N PRO A 14 -17.57 -0.14 -27.01
CA PRO A 14 -17.33 -1.49 -26.53
C PRO A 14 -17.67 -1.55 -25.04
N GLU A 15 -18.56 -2.45 -24.65
CA GLU A 15 -18.89 -2.70 -23.26
C GLU A 15 -17.66 -3.31 -22.58
N ARG A 16 -16.86 -2.46 -21.94
CA ARG A 16 -15.77 -2.92 -21.08
C ARG A 16 -16.37 -3.34 -19.75
N ASN A 17 -16.02 -4.53 -19.29
CA ASN A 17 -16.41 -5.02 -17.97
C ASN A 17 -15.66 -4.20 -16.90
N ILE A 18 -16.32 -3.17 -16.38
CA ILE A 18 -15.77 -2.25 -15.38
C ILE A 18 -16.45 -2.54 -14.05
N THR A 19 -15.66 -2.97 -13.07
CA THR A 19 -16.12 -3.11 -11.69
C THR A 19 -15.88 -1.81 -10.94
N VAL A 20 -16.90 -1.35 -10.21
CA VAL A 20 -16.81 -0.18 -9.34
C VAL A 20 -16.93 -0.66 -7.90
N ALA A 21 -16.02 -0.19 -7.04
CA ALA A 21 -16.05 -0.42 -5.61
C ALA A 21 -15.97 0.93 -4.89
N SER A 22 -16.65 1.03 -3.75
CA SER A 22 -16.56 2.16 -2.84
C SER A 22 -15.89 1.70 -1.55
N MET A 23 -15.12 2.58 -0.93
CA MET A 23 -14.47 2.33 0.35
C MET A 23 -14.74 3.52 1.29
N GLU A 24 -15.26 3.24 2.48
CA GLU A 24 -15.49 4.21 3.55
C GLU A 24 -14.32 4.19 4.56
N LEU A 25 -14.05 5.31 5.25
CA LEU A 25 -12.89 5.41 6.15
C LEU A 25 -13.11 4.86 7.55
N ASN A 26 -14.33 4.46 7.86
CA ASN A 26 -14.67 3.69 9.05
C ASN A 26 -14.02 2.29 9.04
N TYR A 27 -13.42 1.84 7.92
CA TYR A 27 -12.58 0.66 7.90
C TYR A 27 -11.28 0.84 8.69
N SER A 28 -10.62 -0.28 9.00
CA SER A 28 -9.38 -0.29 9.78
C SER A 28 -8.31 0.65 9.20
N GLU A 29 -7.57 1.32 10.09
CA GLU A 29 -6.49 2.24 9.72
C GLU A 29 -5.46 1.58 8.77
N ALA A 30 -5.21 0.28 8.97
CA ALA A 30 -4.37 -0.54 8.11
C ALA A 30 -4.85 -0.57 6.63
N LEU A 31 -6.17 -0.57 6.39
CA LEU A 31 -6.72 -0.58 5.04
C LEU A 31 -6.54 0.79 4.37
N VAL A 32 -6.79 1.89 5.09
CA VAL A 32 -6.58 3.25 4.57
C VAL A 32 -5.11 3.46 4.20
N ARG A 33 -4.20 3.07 5.09
CA ARG A 33 -2.76 3.20 4.86
C ARG A 33 -2.24 2.28 3.76
N ARG A 34 -2.88 1.13 3.53
CA ARG A 34 -2.54 0.23 2.41
C ARG A 34 -2.66 0.93 1.05
N PHE A 35 -3.62 1.82 0.89
CA PHE A 35 -3.79 2.58 -0.36
C PHE A 35 -2.93 3.85 -0.42
N SER A 36 -2.14 4.15 0.61
CA SER A 36 -1.23 5.32 0.66
C SER A 36 -1.94 6.63 0.27
N LEU A 37 -3.20 6.78 0.67
CA LEU A 37 -4.03 7.94 0.33
C LEU A 37 -3.62 9.14 1.18
N GLU A 38 -3.27 10.24 0.53
CA GLU A 38 -2.87 11.49 1.20
C GLU A 38 -4.05 12.43 1.43
N SER A 39 -5.08 12.36 0.59
CA SER A 39 -6.25 13.24 0.64
C SER A 39 -7.51 12.47 0.31
N LEU A 40 -8.63 12.89 0.92
CA LEU A 40 -9.93 12.31 0.69
C LEU A 40 -10.95 13.41 0.40
N PRO A 41 -11.96 13.14 -0.45
CA PRO A 41 -12.18 11.91 -1.23
C PRO A 41 -11.11 11.67 -2.31
N THR A 42 -10.86 10.40 -2.68
CA THR A 42 -9.94 10.04 -3.78
C THR A 42 -10.57 8.93 -4.64
N ILE A 43 -10.47 9.09 -5.96
CA ILE A 43 -10.90 8.09 -6.94
C ILE A 43 -9.67 7.41 -7.51
N LEU A 44 -9.60 6.08 -7.39
CA LEU A 44 -8.52 5.28 -7.98
C LEU A 44 -9.05 4.48 -9.17
N HIS A 45 -8.35 4.58 -10.29
CA HIS A 45 -8.51 3.69 -11.42
C HIS A 45 -7.44 2.60 -11.38
N VAL A 46 -7.87 1.35 -11.41
CA VAL A 46 -6.98 0.18 -11.36
C VAL A 46 -7.14 -0.61 -12.64
N LYS A 47 -6.03 -0.83 -13.36
CA LYS A 47 -6.00 -1.65 -14.56
C LYS A 47 -4.69 -2.44 -14.60
N ASP A 48 -4.79 -3.76 -14.79
CA ASP A 48 -3.62 -4.67 -14.87
C ASP A 48 -2.67 -4.54 -13.66
N GLY A 49 -3.22 -4.26 -12.48
CA GLY A 49 -2.46 -4.04 -11.24
C GLY A 49 -1.89 -2.62 -11.09
N GLU A 50 -1.98 -1.76 -12.09
CA GLU A 50 -1.50 -0.38 -12.00
C GLU A 50 -2.59 0.55 -11.45
N PHE A 51 -2.25 1.24 -10.37
CA PHE A 51 -3.12 2.21 -9.73
C PHE A 51 -2.86 3.61 -10.30
N ARG A 52 -3.92 4.38 -10.55
CA ARG A 52 -3.87 5.77 -11.02
C ARG A 52 -4.89 6.60 -10.25
N GLN A 53 -4.52 7.81 -9.85
CA GLN A 53 -5.45 8.72 -9.18
C GLN A 53 -6.19 9.56 -10.21
N LEU A 54 -7.52 9.51 -10.19
CA LEU A 54 -8.36 10.36 -11.03
C LEU A 54 -8.74 11.65 -10.27
N PRO A 55 -8.88 12.78 -10.97
CA PRO A 55 -9.46 14.00 -10.43
C PRO A 55 -10.84 13.74 -9.82
N VAL A 56 -11.02 14.17 -8.57
CA VAL A 56 -12.29 14.07 -7.84
C VAL A 56 -13.37 14.97 -8.46
N SER A 57 -12.98 16.02 -9.19
CA SER A 57 -13.90 16.94 -9.86
C SER A 57 -14.71 16.31 -10.98
N TYR A 58 -14.36 15.09 -11.42
CA TYR A 58 -15.05 14.44 -12.53
C TYR A 58 -16.44 13.94 -12.15
N LYS A 59 -17.42 14.29 -12.98
CA LYS A 59 -18.77 13.69 -12.92
C LYS A 59 -18.72 12.25 -13.39
N VAL A 60 -19.69 11.43 -12.99
CA VAL A 60 -19.79 10.00 -13.40
C VAL A 60 -19.68 9.82 -14.92
N LYS A 61 -20.30 10.72 -15.70
CA LYS A 61 -20.20 10.71 -17.18
C LYS A 61 -18.77 10.95 -17.67
N GLU A 62 -18.08 11.92 -17.08
CA GLU A 62 -16.70 12.27 -17.42
C GLU A 62 -15.74 11.13 -17.06
N ILE A 63 -15.92 10.47 -15.91
CA ILE A 63 -15.14 9.27 -15.53
C ILE A 63 -15.35 8.17 -16.58
N LYS A 64 -16.61 7.90 -16.95
CA LYS A 64 -16.94 6.90 -17.98
C LYS A 64 -16.28 7.24 -19.32
N ASP A 65 -16.27 8.50 -19.71
CA ASP A 65 -15.63 8.94 -20.95
C ASP A 65 -14.10 8.83 -20.89
N VAL A 66 -13.47 9.19 -19.76
CA VAL A 66 -12.02 9.05 -19.56
C VAL A 66 -11.60 7.58 -19.65
N ILE A 67 -12.36 6.67 -19.04
CA ILE A 67 -12.09 5.21 -19.08
C ILE A 67 -12.24 4.68 -20.51
N LEU A 68 -13.31 5.07 -21.21
CA LEU A 68 -13.65 4.51 -22.52
C LEU A 68 -12.88 5.14 -23.68
N SER A 69 -12.32 6.33 -23.50
CA SER A 69 -11.45 7.02 -24.49
C SER A 69 -9.96 6.75 -24.30
N ASP A 70 -9.60 5.90 -23.34
CA ASP A 70 -8.21 5.61 -22.95
C ASP A 70 -7.37 6.84 -22.52
N CYS A 71 -8.04 7.96 -22.21
CA CYS A 71 -7.40 9.17 -21.70
C CYS A 71 -6.71 8.95 -20.34
N TRP A 72 -7.09 7.90 -19.60
CA TRP A 72 -6.45 7.48 -18.36
C TRP A 72 -4.96 7.12 -18.52
N MET A 73 -4.49 6.83 -19.75
CA MET A 73 -3.07 6.57 -20.02
C MET A 73 -2.17 7.80 -19.80
N LYS A 74 -2.74 9.01 -19.89
CA LYS A 74 -1.99 10.26 -19.65
C LYS A 74 -1.81 10.56 -18.16
N THR A 75 -2.61 9.93 -17.31
CA THR A 75 -2.52 10.09 -15.86
C THR A 75 -1.34 9.29 -15.33
N LYS A 76 -0.51 9.93 -14.49
CA LYS A 76 0.63 9.27 -13.85
C LYS A 76 0.14 8.10 -13.00
N THR A 77 0.83 6.97 -13.12
CA THR A 77 0.66 5.82 -12.24
C THR A 77 1.15 6.17 -10.84
N LEU A 78 0.58 5.51 -9.83
CA LEU A 78 1.14 5.56 -8.50
C LEU A 78 2.57 4.99 -8.54
N PRO A 79 3.49 5.63 -7.83
CA PRO A 79 4.86 5.16 -7.77
C PRO A 79 4.92 3.81 -7.05
N PHE A 80 5.93 2.99 -7.38
CA PHE A 80 6.05 1.62 -6.87
C PHE A 80 6.08 1.53 -5.33
N TRP A 81 6.57 2.55 -4.63
CA TRP A 81 6.62 2.58 -3.16
C TRP A 81 5.25 2.86 -2.51
N LYS A 82 4.29 3.42 -3.26
CA LYS A 82 2.89 3.59 -2.83
C LYS A 82 1.99 2.46 -3.31
N HIS A 83 2.56 1.44 -3.94
CA HIS A 83 1.79 0.34 -4.47
C HIS A 83 1.18 -0.50 -3.33
N PRO A 84 -0.14 -0.75 -3.30
CA PRO A 84 -0.80 -1.46 -2.19
C PRO A 84 -0.32 -2.89 -1.94
N ASN A 85 0.29 -3.51 -2.95
CA ASN A 85 0.90 -4.83 -2.88
C ASN A 85 2.44 -4.78 -2.91
N GLY A 86 3.04 -3.58 -2.77
CA GLY A 86 4.49 -3.42 -2.71
C GLY A 86 5.06 -3.87 -1.36
N TRP A 87 6.31 -4.35 -1.36
CA TRP A 87 7.00 -4.80 -0.15
C TRP A 87 7.04 -3.72 0.94
N PHE A 88 7.28 -2.46 0.56
CA PHE A 88 7.32 -1.32 1.49
C PHE A 88 6.00 -1.13 2.24
N ILE A 89 4.88 -1.12 1.52
CA ILE A 89 3.55 -1.00 2.12
C ILE A 89 3.20 -2.23 2.95
N HIS A 90 3.60 -3.42 2.51
CA HIS A 90 3.41 -4.64 3.31
C HIS A 90 4.13 -4.56 4.65
N ALA A 91 5.40 -4.15 4.67
CA ALA A 91 6.18 -3.95 5.89
C ALA A 91 5.56 -2.87 6.80
N LEU A 92 5.09 -1.76 6.22
CA LEU A 92 4.40 -0.71 6.97
C LEU A 92 3.11 -1.21 7.63
N ILE A 93 2.29 -1.98 6.90
CA ILE A 93 1.05 -2.56 7.44
C ILE A 93 1.37 -3.55 8.57
N LEU A 94 2.38 -4.39 8.41
CA LEU A 94 2.81 -5.30 9.48
C LEU A 94 3.24 -4.53 10.73
N TYR A 95 4.02 -3.46 10.57
CA TYR A 95 4.44 -2.61 11.68
C TYR A 95 3.24 -2.02 12.44
N ILE A 96 2.23 -1.54 11.73
CA ILE A 96 1.04 -0.95 12.35
C ILE A 96 0.19 -2.00 13.03
N LYS A 97 -0.02 -3.15 12.38
CA LYS A 97 -0.72 -4.28 13.00
C LYS A 97 -0.06 -4.74 14.30
N LEU A 98 1.28 -4.73 14.37
CA LEU A 98 1.99 -5.06 15.61
C LEU A 98 1.74 -4.03 16.72
N ILE A 99 1.61 -2.76 16.38
CA ILE A 99 1.25 -1.72 17.35
C ILE A 99 -0.18 -1.93 17.81
N ASP A 100 -1.12 -2.11 16.88
CA ASP A 100 -2.53 -2.30 17.17
C ASP A 100 -2.74 -3.54 18.05
N GLU A 101 -2.06 -4.66 17.76
CA GLU A 101 -2.11 -5.88 18.57
C GLU A 101 -1.61 -5.66 20.01
N VAL A 102 -0.50 -4.92 20.17
CA VAL A 102 0.04 -4.58 21.50
C VAL A 102 -0.89 -3.64 22.24
N TYR A 103 -1.50 -2.68 21.54
CA TYR A 103 -2.45 -1.73 22.09
C TYR A 103 -3.78 -2.39 22.51
N GLU A 104 -4.31 -3.31 21.69
CA GLU A 104 -5.55 -4.04 21.99
C GLU A 104 -5.37 -5.11 23.08
N SER A 105 -4.12 -5.43 23.45
CA SER A 105 -3.84 -6.39 24.50
C SER A 105 -4.40 -5.92 25.86
N GLN A 106 -5.38 -6.65 26.40
CA GLN A 106 -6.06 -6.31 27.67
C GLN A 106 -5.12 -6.21 28.89
N TYR A 107 -3.88 -6.69 28.77
CA TYR A 107 -2.91 -6.72 29.87
C TYR A 107 -2.08 -5.43 29.98
N LEU A 108 -1.93 -4.67 28.90
CA LEU A 108 -1.20 -3.40 28.89
C LEU A 108 -2.19 -2.29 28.56
N SER A 109 -2.78 -1.68 29.59
CA SER A 109 -3.56 -0.44 29.47
C SER A 109 -2.65 0.78 29.21
N ILE A 110 -1.85 0.68 28.14
CA ILE A 110 -0.89 1.68 27.72
C ILE A 110 -1.49 2.59 26.64
N GLU A 111 -0.98 3.81 26.54
CA GLU A 111 -1.36 4.71 25.46
C GLU A 111 -0.80 4.22 24.12
N TYR A 112 -1.47 4.55 23.01
CA TYR A 112 -1.05 4.13 21.66
C TYR A 112 0.40 4.54 21.33
N ASP A 113 0.83 5.73 21.74
CA ASP A 113 2.21 6.17 21.52
C ASP A 113 3.22 5.32 22.31
N GLN A 114 2.85 4.91 23.54
CA GLN A 114 3.66 4.01 24.36
C GLN A 114 3.76 2.61 23.72
N ALA A 115 2.65 2.09 23.19
CA ALA A 115 2.64 0.83 22.42
C ALA A 115 3.60 0.92 21.23
N ALA A 116 3.59 2.04 20.50
CA ALA A 116 4.50 2.27 19.38
C ALA A 116 5.98 2.30 19.82
N TRP A 117 6.31 2.93 20.96
CA TRP A 117 7.66 2.91 21.51
C TRP A 117 8.11 1.51 21.94
N LEU A 118 7.23 0.69 22.54
CA LEU A 118 7.53 -0.68 22.90
C LEU A 118 7.89 -1.54 21.68
N VAL A 119 7.08 -1.45 20.62
CA VAL A 119 7.36 -2.16 19.36
C VAL A 119 8.71 -1.76 18.78
N ARG A 120 9.06 -0.45 18.80
CA ARG A 120 10.36 0.05 18.35
C ARG A 120 11.52 -0.53 19.18
N ILE A 121 11.40 -0.56 20.51
CA ILE A 121 12.42 -1.12 21.40
C ILE A 121 12.59 -2.63 21.12
N CYS A 122 11.50 -3.38 21.01
CA CYS A 122 11.54 -4.81 20.65
C CYS A 122 12.26 -5.05 19.32
N LEU A 123 11.94 -4.26 18.29
CA LEU A 123 12.62 -4.36 16.99
C LEU A 123 14.11 -4.02 17.08
N MET A 124 14.49 -3.01 17.85
CA MET A 124 15.91 -2.67 18.07
C MET A 124 16.66 -3.79 18.82
N LEU A 125 16.03 -4.40 19.83
CA LEU A 125 16.62 -5.54 20.53
C LEU A 125 16.81 -6.74 19.60
N ILE A 126 15.82 -7.06 18.77
CA ILE A 126 15.95 -8.12 17.76
C ILE A 126 17.09 -7.81 16.78
N ALA A 127 17.19 -6.56 16.29
CA ALA A 127 18.23 -6.15 15.36
C ALA A 127 19.64 -6.27 15.98
N THR A 128 19.82 -5.84 17.22
CA THR A 128 21.11 -5.97 17.94
C THR A 128 21.49 -7.43 18.19
N MET A 129 20.52 -8.28 18.51
CA MET A 129 20.73 -9.71 18.68
C MET A 129 21.16 -10.38 17.36
N GLN A 130 20.51 -10.05 16.24
CA GLN A 130 20.90 -10.55 14.92
C GLN A 130 22.29 -10.08 14.50
N GLN A 131 22.63 -8.83 14.79
CA GLN A 131 23.95 -8.29 14.49
C GLN A 131 25.05 -9.03 15.26
N LYS A 132 24.83 -9.26 16.56
CA LYS A 132 25.74 -10.02 17.41
C LYS A 132 25.91 -11.46 16.90
N GLN A 133 24.83 -12.10 16.47
CA GLN A 133 24.85 -13.45 15.92
C GLN A 133 25.70 -13.53 14.64
N LYS A 134 25.54 -12.58 13.71
CA LYS A 134 26.36 -12.51 12.49
C LYS A 134 27.84 -12.31 12.80
N GLN A 135 28.16 -11.43 13.76
CA GLN A 135 29.55 -11.22 14.20
C GLN A 135 30.17 -12.49 14.76
N GLN A 136 29.43 -13.24 15.58
CA GLN A 136 29.89 -14.52 16.13
C GLN A 136 30.14 -15.56 15.03
N GLN A 137 29.26 -15.65 14.04
CA GLN A 137 29.45 -16.55 12.89
C GLN A 137 30.71 -16.20 12.10
N GLN A 138 30.92 -14.92 11.78
CA GLN A 138 32.13 -14.47 11.09
C GLN A 138 33.40 -14.74 11.89
N GLN A 139 33.38 -14.51 13.21
CA GLN A 139 34.53 -14.79 14.08
C GLN A 139 34.83 -16.29 14.16
N GLN A 140 33.79 -17.14 14.20
CA GLN A 140 33.96 -18.60 14.16
C GLN A 140 34.53 -19.08 12.82
N GLU A 141 34.06 -18.52 11.70
CA GLU A 141 34.60 -18.81 10.37
C GLU A 141 36.08 -18.42 10.25
N GLN A 142 36.46 -17.23 10.73
CA GLN A 142 37.86 -16.78 10.72
C GLN A 142 38.76 -17.70 11.57
N ARG A 143 38.30 -18.10 12.76
CA ARG A 143 39.02 -19.08 13.61
C ARG A 143 39.14 -20.45 12.96
N ARG A 144 38.11 -20.91 12.23
CA ARG A 144 38.18 -22.15 11.44
C ARG A 144 39.20 -22.05 10.31
N ARG A 145 39.21 -20.94 9.57
CA ARG A 145 40.20 -20.70 8.49
C ARG A 145 41.63 -20.61 9.00
N HIS A 146 41.86 -19.98 10.16
CA HIS A 146 43.19 -19.94 10.77
C HIS A 146 43.68 -21.33 11.20
N ARG A 147 42.81 -22.16 11.79
CA ARG A 147 43.16 -23.55 12.16
C ARG A 147 43.38 -24.48 10.98
N GLN A 148 42.84 -24.18 9.80
CA GLN A 148 43.10 -24.94 8.57
C GLN A 148 44.40 -24.53 7.86
N ARG A 149 45.01 -23.39 8.27
CA ARG A 149 46.25 -22.85 7.68
C ARG A 149 47.49 -23.10 8.55
N GLN A 150 47.31 -23.60 9.77
CA GLN A 150 48.37 -24.08 10.67
C GLN A 150 48.41 -25.60 10.60
#